data_AF-A0A3N1D4I1-F1
#
_entry.id   AF-A0A3N1D4I1-F1
#
_cell.length_a   1.000
_cell.length_b   1.000
_cell.length_c   1.000
_cell.angle_alpha   90.00
_cell.angle_beta   90.00
_cell.angle_gamma   90.00
#
_symmetry.space_group_name_H-M   'P 1'
#
loop_
_entity.id
_entity.type
_entity.pdbx_description
1 polymer ?
#
loop_
_entity_poly.entity_id
_entity_poly.type
_entity_poly.pdbx_seq_one_letter_code
_entity_poly.pdbx_strand_id
1 'polypeptide(L)'
;MNPGTVLLSGIVGSTAYGLATPASDTDRLGVYAAPTSAFHGLNPPTGRRASHVTGGPDGDDATLHEAAKYAGLALGVNPTATELLWLPDHLYEVRTPLGDALIALRGGLLSAGRVRDAYLGYATAQIHRAESGKSGTRTAKAARHLARLLHQGLELYRTGHLTVALPDPEKIRAFGERFAAARSPLPDAPDTEAAEAWLHTVRAAHYAPPPPPGAAPWLVDLDGTVALRDQGMERPRSPYDMTLVGTDLPNRPVIAVVRALAASGHPIVYLSGRGERARAATSAWIAHHIGVPGLDLLMRADGDHRPDEIIKSELYQRRVLPAHGPAGGVIDDRDKVVAMWRALGLTVLQAADGDF
;
A
#
# COMPACT_ATOMS: atom_id res chain seq x y z
N MET A 1 -12.86 -5.25 3.36
CA MET A 1 -12.00 -4.47 4.26
C MET A 1 -10.84 -3.98 3.40
N ASN A 2 -10.51 -2.69 3.40
CA ASN A 2 -9.40 -2.18 2.59
C ASN A 2 -8.13 -2.95 2.99
N PRO A 3 -7.42 -3.63 2.08
CA PRO A 3 -6.24 -4.43 2.39
C PRO A 3 -5.06 -3.62 2.93
N GLY A 4 -5.22 -2.36 3.33
CA GLY A 4 -4.09 -1.51 3.67
C GLY A 4 -3.22 -1.20 2.45
N THR A 5 -2.04 -0.67 2.68
CA THR A 5 -1.11 -0.35 1.58
C THR A 5 -0.32 -1.60 1.21
N VAL A 6 -0.43 -2.05 -0.03
CA VAL A 6 0.42 -3.15 -0.55
C VAL A 6 1.86 -2.65 -0.63
N LEU A 7 2.76 -3.34 0.08
CA LEU A 7 4.19 -3.00 0.15
C LEU A 7 4.98 -3.71 -0.96
N LEU A 8 4.62 -4.96 -1.23
CA LEU A 8 5.28 -5.85 -2.17
C LEU A 8 4.26 -6.84 -2.73
N SER A 9 4.21 -7.06 -4.03
CA SER A 9 3.44 -8.17 -4.61
C SER A 9 4.06 -8.66 -5.91
N GLY A 10 3.81 -9.91 -6.24
CA GLY A 10 4.26 -10.50 -7.50
C GLY A 10 3.52 -11.77 -7.84
N ILE A 11 3.74 -12.20 -9.08
CA ILE A 11 3.20 -13.45 -9.61
C ILE A 11 4.08 -14.60 -9.11
N VAL A 12 3.46 -15.55 -8.42
CA VAL A 12 4.11 -16.73 -7.85
C VAL A 12 3.60 -18.01 -8.54
N GLY A 13 3.92 -19.18 -8.00
CA GLY A 13 3.34 -20.42 -8.48
C GLY A 13 3.83 -20.81 -9.88
N SER A 14 2.99 -21.51 -10.64
CA SER A 14 3.40 -22.18 -11.88
C SER A 14 4.04 -21.24 -12.90
N THR A 15 3.57 -20.00 -12.98
CA THR A 15 4.13 -18.93 -13.82
C THR A 15 5.55 -18.56 -13.40
N ALA A 16 5.78 -18.32 -12.11
CA ALA A 16 7.11 -18.02 -11.59
C ALA A 16 8.11 -19.16 -11.80
N TYR A 17 7.61 -20.39 -11.80
CA TYR A 17 8.39 -21.60 -12.07
C TYR A 17 8.70 -21.84 -13.56
N GLY A 18 8.08 -21.10 -14.48
CA GLY A 18 8.14 -21.41 -15.92
C GLY A 18 7.39 -22.71 -16.29
N LEU A 19 6.48 -23.16 -15.43
CA LEU A 19 5.68 -24.37 -15.59
C LEU A 19 4.24 -24.07 -16.06
N ALA A 20 3.90 -22.80 -16.26
CA ALA A 20 2.59 -22.39 -16.73
C ALA A 20 2.32 -22.90 -18.15
N THR A 21 1.12 -23.43 -18.34
CA THR A 21 0.53 -23.79 -19.63
C THR A 21 -0.54 -22.75 -20.00
N PRO A 22 -1.05 -22.70 -21.24
CA PRO A 22 -2.11 -21.75 -21.63
C PRO A 22 -3.41 -21.83 -20.81
N ALA A 23 -3.60 -22.90 -20.04
CA ALA A 23 -4.75 -23.09 -19.15
C ALA A 23 -4.40 -22.92 -17.66
N SER A 24 -3.21 -22.40 -17.33
CA SER A 24 -2.78 -22.21 -15.93
C SER A 24 -3.34 -20.92 -15.35
N ASP A 25 -3.76 -21.01 -14.10
CA ASP A 25 -4.13 -19.91 -13.23
C ASP A 25 -2.91 -19.02 -12.89
N THR A 26 -3.16 -17.72 -12.66
CA THR A 26 -2.14 -16.81 -12.18
C THR A 26 -2.26 -16.63 -10.67
N ASP A 27 -1.34 -17.25 -9.93
CA ASP A 27 -1.22 -17.07 -8.49
C ASP A 27 -0.48 -15.77 -8.15
N ARG A 28 -1.03 -14.97 -7.25
CA ARG A 28 -0.41 -13.76 -6.71
C ARG A 28 -0.19 -13.88 -5.21
N LEU A 29 1.00 -13.45 -4.78
CA LEU A 29 1.32 -13.31 -3.37
C LEU A 29 1.80 -11.89 -3.11
N GLY A 30 1.43 -11.35 -1.95
CA GLY A 30 1.92 -10.04 -1.55
C GLY A 30 1.91 -9.81 -0.04
N VAL A 31 2.52 -8.68 0.32
CA VAL A 31 2.65 -8.16 1.66
C VAL A 31 1.96 -6.81 1.71
N TYR A 32 1.11 -6.60 2.71
CA TYR A 32 0.45 -5.33 2.94
C TYR A 32 0.71 -4.80 4.35
N ALA A 33 0.65 -3.49 4.52
CA ALA A 33 0.63 -2.84 5.81
C ALA A 33 -0.79 -2.43 6.19
N ALA A 34 -1.33 -3.04 7.24
CA ALA A 34 -2.53 -2.53 7.87
C ALA A 34 -2.23 -1.18 8.56
N PRO A 35 -3.21 -0.26 8.67
CA PRO A 35 -3.05 0.95 9.47
C PRO A 35 -2.59 0.61 10.89
N THR A 36 -1.58 1.30 11.39
CA THR A 36 -1.00 1.01 12.72
C THR A 36 -2.01 1.21 13.85
N SER A 37 -2.96 2.13 13.66
CA SER A 37 -4.08 2.34 14.58
C SER A 37 -4.97 1.09 14.74
N ALA A 38 -5.06 0.21 13.73
CA ALA A 38 -5.86 -1.01 13.79
C ALA A 38 -5.35 -2.01 14.84
N PHE A 39 -4.05 -1.99 15.16
CA PHE A 39 -3.47 -2.88 16.17
C PHE A 39 -3.83 -2.49 17.61
N HIS A 40 -4.28 -1.24 17.81
CA HIS A 40 -4.66 -0.70 19.12
C HIS A 40 -6.18 -0.71 19.33
N GLY A 41 -6.95 -1.13 18.32
CA GLY A 41 -8.41 -1.28 18.41
C GLY A 41 -8.84 -2.67 18.90
N LEU A 42 -10.14 -2.88 19.04
CA LEU A 42 -10.73 -4.14 19.50
C LEU A 42 -10.54 -5.32 18.53
N ASN A 43 -10.18 -5.03 17.27
CA ASN A 43 -10.13 -6.01 16.19
C ASN A 43 -8.81 -5.95 15.41
N PRO A 44 -7.66 -6.25 16.05
CA PRO A 44 -6.39 -6.21 15.38
C PRO A 44 -6.33 -7.26 14.24
N PRO A 45 -5.69 -6.96 13.11
CA PRO A 45 -5.59 -7.87 11.97
C PRO A 45 -4.52 -8.93 12.24
N THR A 46 -4.81 -9.86 13.14
CA THR A 46 -3.92 -10.96 13.56
C THR A 46 -4.48 -12.32 13.14
N GLY A 47 -3.63 -13.36 13.19
CA GLY A 47 -4.03 -14.74 12.90
C GLY A 47 -4.57 -14.91 11.48
N ARG A 48 -5.83 -15.39 11.35
CA ARG A 48 -6.47 -15.52 10.03
C ARG A 48 -6.84 -14.18 9.41
N ARG A 49 -7.19 -13.16 10.21
CA ARG A 49 -7.58 -11.82 9.74
C ARG A 49 -6.41 -11.02 9.16
N ALA A 50 -5.18 -11.43 9.48
CA ALA A 50 -3.95 -10.92 8.88
C ALA A 50 -3.73 -11.37 7.42
N SER A 51 -4.68 -12.11 6.82
CA SER A 51 -4.61 -12.53 5.43
C SER A 51 -5.87 -12.12 4.69
N HIS A 52 -5.70 -11.62 3.47
CA HIS A 52 -6.78 -11.49 2.50
C HIS A 52 -6.53 -12.47 1.37
N VAL A 53 -7.53 -13.32 1.10
CA VAL A 53 -7.51 -14.28 0.01
C VAL A 53 -8.68 -13.95 -0.89
N THR A 54 -8.40 -13.68 -2.16
CA THR A 54 -9.41 -13.37 -3.17
C THR A 54 -9.22 -14.31 -4.35
N GLY A 55 -10.29 -14.99 -4.77
CA GLY A 55 -10.31 -15.74 -6.02
C GLY A 55 -10.94 -14.91 -7.13
N GLY A 56 -10.25 -14.79 -8.26
CA GLY A 56 -10.71 -14.08 -9.44
C GLY A 56 -11.77 -14.88 -10.24
N PRO A 57 -12.59 -14.22 -11.08
CA PRO A 57 -13.58 -14.88 -11.94
C PRO A 57 -12.98 -15.93 -12.88
N ASP A 58 -11.71 -15.76 -13.26
CA ASP A 58 -10.97 -16.58 -14.21
C ASP A 58 -9.94 -17.52 -13.54
N GLY A 59 -9.99 -17.67 -12.20
CA GLY A 59 -9.06 -18.52 -11.44
C GLY A 59 -7.78 -17.83 -10.96
N ASP A 60 -7.65 -16.52 -11.17
CA ASP A 60 -6.54 -15.72 -10.63
C ASP A 60 -6.69 -15.55 -9.10
N ASP A 61 -5.98 -16.39 -8.35
CA ASP A 61 -5.97 -16.36 -6.89
C ASP A 61 -4.92 -15.37 -6.37
N ALA A 62 -5.31 -14.46 -5.47
CA ALA A 62 -4.40 -13.55 -4.80
C ALA A 62 -4.47 -13.73 -3.27
N THR A 63 -3.30 -13.92 -2.67
CA THR A 63 -3.13 -13.93 -1.21
C THR A 63 -2.26 -12.76 -0.78
N LEU A 64 -2.78 -11.92 0.11
CA LEU A 64 -2.02 -10.85 0.74
C LEU A 64 -1.88 -11.12 2.24
N HIS A 65 -0.66 -11.08 2.75
CA HIS A 65 -0.35 -11.21 4.16
C HIS A 65 0.00 -9.85 4.78
N GLU A 66 -0.53 -9.58 5.95
CA GLU A 66 -0.12 -8.41 6.73
C GLU A 66 1.37 -8.52 7.08
N ALA A 67 2.10 -7.40 7.06
CA ALA A 67 3.54 -7.31 7.24
C ALA A 67 4.10 -8.17 8.39
N ALA A 68 3.52 -8.11 9.59
CA ALA A 68 3.98 -8.89 10.74
C ALA A 68 3.73 -10.39 10.56
N LYS A 69 2.56 -10.75 9.99
CA LYS A 69 2.29 -12.16 9.64
C LYS A 69 3.26 -12.67 8.59
N TYR A 70 3.53 -11.89 7.55
CA TYR A 70 4.47 -12.28 6.51
C TYR A 70 5.89 -12.45 7.05
N ALA A 71 6.37 -11.51 7.87
CA ALA A 71 7.66 -11.64 8.55
C ALA A 71 7.73 -12.93 9.40
N GLY A 72 6.67 -13.24 10.15
CA GLY A 72 6.59 -14.51 10.88
C GLY A 72 6.66 -15.75 9.99
N LEU A 73 5.99 -15.73 8.83
CA LEU A 73 6.07 -16.82 7.85
C LEU A 73 7.47 -16.96 7.23
N ALA A 74 8.13 -15.84 6.89
CA ALA A 74 9.48 -15.83 6.34
C ALA A 74 10.52 -16.29 7.36
N LEU A 75 10.44 -15.81 8.60
CA LEU A 75 11.26 -16.29 9.72
C LEU A 75 11.06 -17.79 9.94
N GLY A 76 9.84 -18.30 9.79
CA GLY A 76 9.52 -19.72 9.85
C GLY A 76 9.94 -20.52 8.61
N VAL A 77 10.51 -19.87 7.59
CA VAL A 77 10.89 -20.44 6.29
C VAL A 77 9.71 -21.17 5.65
N ASN A 78 8.53 -20.54 5.65
CA ASN A 78 7.40 -21.07 4.91
C ASN A 78 7.75 -21.07 3.40
N PRO A 79 7.86 -22.23 2.73
CA PRO A 79 8.41 -22.30 1.38
C PRO A 79 7.60 -21.48 0.38
N THR A 80 6.27 -21.51 0.48
CA THR A 80 5.40 -20.76 -0.43
C THR A 80 5.45 -19.26 -0.21
N ALA A 81 5.62 -18.79 1.03
CA ALA A 81 5.72 -17.37 1.32
C ALA A 81 7.09 -16.79 0.92
N THR A 82 8.14 -17.55 1.19
CA THR A 82 9.55 -17.13 1.02
C THR A 82 9.88 -16.86 -0.45
N GLU A 83 9.23 -17.58 -1.39
CA GLU A 83 9.38 -17.40 -2.84
C GLU A 83 9.23 -15.94 -3.29
N LEU A 84 8.34 -15.16 -2.66
CA LEU A 84 8.11 -13.75 -3.00
C LEU A 84 9.36 -12.88 -2.88
N LEU A 85 10.32 -13.20 -2.00
CA LEU A 85 11.53 -12.36 -1.82
C LEU A 85 12.65 -12.66 -2.85
N TRP A 86 12.50 -13.72 -3.66
CA TRP A 86 13.46 -14.13 -4.69
C TRP A 86 12.83 -14.20 -6.09
N LEU A 87 11.68 -13.54 -6.30
CA LEU A 87 11.11 -13.47 -7.64
C LEU A 87 12.06 -12.75 -8.60
N PRO A 88 12.16 -13.19 -9.86
CA PRO A 88 12.71 -12.39 -10.95
C PRO A 88 12.07 -11.01 -11.03
N ASP A 89 12.86 -9.98 -11.37
CA ASP A 89 12.39 -8.58 -11.35
C ASP A 89 11.11 -8.33 -12.16
N HIS A 90 10.95 -9.02 -13.30
CA HIS A 90 9.80 -8.89 -14.19
C HIS A 90 8.50 -9.51 -13.64
N LEU A 91 8.56 -10.25 -12.54
CA LEU A 91 7.39 -10.86 -11.90
C LEU A 91 6.86 -10.07 -10.71
N TYR A 92 7.55 -9.02 -10.27
CA TYR A 92 7.00 -8.10 -9.29
C TYR A 92 5.99 -7.15 -9.95
N GLU A 93 4.80 -7.07 -9.36
CA GLU A 93 3.74 -6.14 -9.79
C GLU A 93 3.75 -4.86 -8.94
N VAL A 94 4.12 -4.96 -7.65
CA VAL A 94 4.24 -3.82 -6.74
C VAL A 94 5.56 -3.91 -5.98
N ARG A 95 6.35 -2.83 -6.01
CA ARG A 95 7.54 -2.63 -5.17
C ARG A 95 7.54 -1.22 -4.60
N THR A 96 7.40 -1.13 -3.29
CA THR A 96 7.58 0.14 -2.54
C THR A 96 8.97 0.16 -1.89
N PRO A 97 9.47 1.32 -1.41
CA PRO A 97 10.73 1.37 -0.66
C PRO A 97 10.75 0.43 0.56
N LEU A 98 9.62 0.24 1.24
CA LEU A 98 9.50 -0.72 2.36
C LEU A 98 9.47 -2.18 1.88
N GLY A 99 8.95 -2.44 0.67
CA GLY A 99 9.04 -3.74 0.01
C GLY A 99 10.47 -4.08 -0.42
N ASP A 100 11.21 -3.11 -0.96
CA ASP A 100 12.62 -3.27 -1.30
C ASP A 100 13.49 -3.51 -0.06
N ALA A 101 13.20 -2.81 1.04
CA ALA A 101 13.85 -3.06 2.33
C ALA A 101 13.59 -4.50 2.82
N LEU A 102 12.35 -5.00 2.67
CA LEU A 102 12.02 -6.38 3.01
C LEU A 102 12.80 -7.39 2.13
N ILE A 103 12.90 -7.16 0.82
CA ILE A 103 13.73 -7.97 -0.08
C ILE A 103 15.20 -7.94 0.36
N ALA A 104 15.73 -6.79 0.74
CA ALA A 104 17.12 -6.67 1.21
C ALA A 104 17.40 -7.52 2.46
N LEU A 105 16.42 -7.71 3.34
CA LEU A 105 16.51 -8.53 4.56
C LEU A 105 16.47 -10.04 4.31
N ARG A 106 16.11 -10.49 3.10
CA ARG A 106 15.77 -11.89 2.79
C ARG A 106 16.78 -12.93 3.28
N GLY A 107 18.09 -12.65 3.18
CA GLY A 107 19.13 -13.55 3.65
C GLY A 107 19.18 -13.71 5.18
N GLY A 108 18.86 -12.64 5.92
CA GLY A 108 18.84 -12.64 7.39
C GLY A 108 17.55 -13.22 7.99
N LEU A 109 16.44 -13.23 7.23
CA LEU A 109 15.18 -13.84 7.68
C LEU A 109 15.24 -15.37 7.75
N LEU A 110 16.22 -15.99 7.09
CA LEU A 110 16.37 -17.44 7.03
C LEU A 110 17.38 -17.95 8.05
N SER A 111 17.33 -19.24 8.35
CA SER A 111 18.39 -19.94 9.09
C SER A 111 18.56 -21.36 8.59
N ALA A 112 19.76 -21.90 8.73
CA ALA A 112 20.09 -23.26 8.27
C ALA A 112 19.15 -24.32 8.88
N GLY A 113 18.93 -24.22 10.21
CA GLY A 113 18.03 -25.12 10.93
C GLY A 113 16.59 -25.06 10.41
N ARG A 114 16.03 -23.85 10.26
CA ARG A 114 14.64 -23.71 9.80
C ARG A 114 14.44 -24.07 8.33
N VAL A 115 15.42 -23.80 7.45
CA VAL A 115 15.38 -24.28 6.06
C VAL A 115 15.32 -25.80 6.02
N ARG A 116 16.21 -26.47 6.76
CA ARG A 116 16.19 -27.93 6.85
C ARG A 116 14.83 -28.42 7.35
N ASP A 117 14.35 -27.90 8.47
CA ASP A 117 13.16 -28.41 9.12
C ASP A 117 11.89 -28.15 8.29
N ALA A 118 11.76 -26.98 7.66
CA ALA A 118 10.62 -26.63 6.83
C ALA A 118 10.55 -27.49 5.55
N TYR A 119 11.67 -27.62 4.84
CA TYR A 119 11.69 -28.34 3.57
C TYR A 119 11.68 -29.88 3.76
N LEU A 120 12.38 -30.42 4.76
CA LEU A 120 12.30 -31.86 5.08
C LEU A 120 10.96 -32.22 5.73
N GLY A 121 10.48 -31.43 6.70
CA GLY A 121 9.21 -31.68 7.36
C GLY A 121 8.04 -31.67 6.38
N TYR A 122 8.03 -30.72 5.44
CA TYR A 122 7.01 -30.70 4.39
C TYR A 122 7.14 -31.90 3.45
N ALA A 123 8.37 -32.29 3.10
CA ALA A 123 8.62 -33.46 2.26
C ALA A 123 8.08 -34.75 2.89
N THR A 124 8.39 -35.00 4.16
CA THR A 124 7.89 -36.15 4.93
C THR A 124 6.37 -36.16 5.03
N ALA A 125 5.74 -34.99 5.27
CA ALA A 125 4.28 -34.87 5.34
C ALA A 125 3.57 -35.11 3.99
N GLN A 126 4.25 -34.90 2.86
CA GLN A 126 3.72 -35.21 1.53
C GLN A 126 3.89 -36.70 1.17
N ILE A 127 5.00 -37.32 1.59
CA ILE A 127 5.22 -38.77 1.43
C ILE A 127 4.13 -39.56 2.17
N HIS A 128 3.88 -39.26 3.44
CA HIS A 128 2.83 -39.92 4.21
C HIS A 128 1.43 -39.72 3.61
N ARG A 129 1.16 -38.55 3.02
CA ARG A 129 -0.11 -38.29 2.31
C ARG A 129 -0.24 -39.11 1.04
N ALA A 130 0.84 -39.26 0.27
CA ALA A 130 0.89 -40.09 -0.93
C ALA A 130 0.71 -41.59 -0.62
N GLU A 131 1.27 -42.06 0.50
CA GLU A 131 1.08 -43.43 1.00
C GLU A 131 -0.38 -43.71 1.45
N SER A 132 -1.08 -42.67 1.90
CA SER A 132 -2.45 -42.77 2.45
C SER A 132 -3.60 -42.60 1.43
N GLY A 133 -3.36 -42.27 0.16
CA GLY A 133 -4.40 -41.81 -0.78
C GLY A 133 -4.40 -42.42 -2.20
N LYS A 134 -5.60 -42.79 -2.69
CA LYS A 134 -5.90 -43.43 -4.01
C LYS A 134 -5.71 -42.50 -5.24
N SER A 135 -5.27 -43.11 -6.36
CA SER A 135 -5.26 -42.65 -7.78
C SER A 135 -4.12 -41.75 -8.30
N GLY A 136 -3.57 -42.13 -9.46
CA GLY A 136 -2.22 -41.82 -9.99
C GLY A 136 -1.96 -40.45 -10.64
N THR A 137 -2.95 -39.59 -10.88
CA THR A 137 -2.71 -38.24 -11.46
C THR A 137 -2.44 -37.17 -10.40
N ARG A 138 -3.10 -37.24 -9.23
CA ARG A 138 -2.78 -36.40 -8.06
C ARG A 138 -1.39 -36.71 -7.49
N THR A 139 -0.95 -37.97 -7.59
CA THR A 139 0.35 -38.44 -7.15
C THR A 139 1.50 -37.81 -7.94
N ALA A 140 1.34 -37.60 -9.26
CA ALA A 140 2.36 -36.98 -10.09
C ALA A 140 2.55 -35.47 -9.81
N LYS A 141 1.45 -34.72 -9.60
CA LYS A 141 1.53 -33.30 -9.20
C LYS A 141 2.17 -33.15 -7.81
N ALA A 142 1.79 -34.03 -6.87
CA ALA A 142 2.38 -34.07 -5.54
C ALA A 142 3.88 -34.43 -5.58
N ALA A 143 4.28 -35.40 -6.40
CA ALA A 143 5.68 -35.80 -6.58
C ALA A 143 6.54 -34.68 -7.18
N ARG A 144 6.04 -33.97 -8.20
CA ARG A 144 6.73 -32.79 -8.77
C ARG A 144 6.91 -31.67 -7.76
N HIS A 145 5.88 -31.41 -6.95
CA HIS A 145 5.95 -30.39 -5.90
C HIS A 145 6.95 -30.78 -4.79
N LEU A 146 6.95 -32.04 -4.37
CA LEU A 146 7.90 -32.60 -3.41
C LEU A 146 9.34 -32.49 -3.91
N ALA A 147 9.58 -32.91 -5.15
CA ALA A 147 10.85 -32.81 -5.84
C ALA A 147 11.35 -31.35 -5.84
N ARG A 148 10.52 -30.41 -6.33
CA ARG A 148 10.86 -28.98 -6.35
C ARG A 148 11.29 -28.48 -4.98
N LEU A 149 10.52 -28.77 -3.93
CA LEU A 149 10.83 -28.31 -2.59
C LEU A 149 12.16 -28.86 -2.09
N LEU A 150 12.42 -30.15 -2.26
CA LEU A 150 13.72 -30.73 -1.87
C LEU A 150 14.89 -30.11 -2.65
N HIS A 151 14.69 -29.80 -3.93
CA HIS A 151 15.70 -29.13 -4.75
C HIS A 151 16.01 -27.71 -4.23
N GLN A 152 14.97 -26.88 -4.13
CA GLN A 152 15.06 -25.51 -3.64
C GLN A 152 15.59 -25.42 -2.21
N GLY A 153 15.15 -26.33 -1.33
CA GLY A 153 15.59 -26.38 0.06
C GLY A 153 17.09 -26.65 0.19
N LEU A 154 17.67 -27.56 -0.59
CA LEU A 154 19.12 -27.81 -0.54
C LEU A 154 19.94 -26.72 -1.22
N GLU A 155 19.44 -26.13 -2.31
CA GLU A 155 20.10 -24.98 -2.92
C GLU A 155 20.18 -23.84 -1.91
N LEU A 156 19.02 -23.44 -1.37
CA LEU A 156 18.91 -22.42 -0.35
C LEU A 156 19.80 -22.72 0.85
N TYR A 157 19.82 -23.98 1.29
CA TYR A 157 20.69 -24.42 2.37
C TYR A 157 22.17 -24.33 2.01
N ARG A 158 22.60 -24.59 0.77
CA ARG A 158 24.03 -24.57 0.37
C ARG A 158 24.54 -23.20 -0.02
N THR A 159 23.68 -22.33 -0.54
CA THR A 159 24.11 -21.08 -1.19
C THR A 159 23.51 -19.84 -0.53
N GLY A 160 22.45 -19.99 0.26
CA GLY A 160 21.67 -18.86 0.76
C GLY A 160 20.81 -18.20 -0.34
N HIS A 161 20.72 -18.82 -1.52
CA HIS A 161 19.96 -18.33 -2.66
C HIS A 161 18.85 -19.31 -3.03
N LEU A 162 17.63 -18.81 -3.18
CA LEU A 162 16.48 -19.59 -3.62
C LEU A 162 16.24 -19.35 -5.11
N THR A 163 16.49 -20.35 -5.96
CA THR A 163 16.12 -20.25 -7.38
C THR A 163 14.64 -20.59 -7.54
N VAL A 164 13.87 -19.64 -8.08
CA VAL A 164 12.45 -19.83 -8.40
C VAL A 164 12.28 -20.48 -9.78
N ALA A 165 12.92 -19.99 -10.84
CA ALA A 165 12.81 -20.62 -12.18
C ALA A 165 13.64 -21.92 -12.28
N LEU A 166 12.99 -23.08 -12.44
CA LEU A 166 13.67 -24.39 -12.40
C LEU A 166 14.28 -24.77 -13.76
N PRO A 167 15.59 -25.14 -13.83
CA PRO A 167 16.23 -25.46 -15.11
C PRO A 167 16.02 -26.88 -15.67
N ASP A 168 15.80 -27.91 -14.83
CA ASP A 168 15.78 -29.31 -15.29
C ASP A 168 15.15 -30.31 -14.26
N PRO A 169 14.01 -30.96 -14.57
CA PRO A 169 13.28 -31.84 -13.65
C PRO A 169 13.90 -33.21 -13.32
N GLU A 170 14.82 -33.76 -14.13
CA GLU A 170 15.32 -35.15 -13.92
C GLU A 170 16.35 -35.29 -12.79
N LYS A 171 17.05 -34.20 -12.43
CA LYS A 171 18.11 -34.20 -11.39
C LYS A 171 17.60 -34.35 -9.96
N ILE A 172 16.28 -34.29 -9.75
CA ILE A 172 15.70 -34.11 -8.42
C ILE A 172 15.68 -35.41 -7.59
N ARG A 173 15.77 -36.58 -8.23
CA ARG A 173 15.62 -37.88 -7.55
C ARG A 173 16.88 -38.38 -6.83
N ALA A 174 18.07 -37.91 -7.20
CA ALA A 174 19.36 -38.38 -6.65
C ALA A 174 19.89 -37.54 -5.48
N PHE A 175 19.10 -36.58 -5.00
CA PHE A 175 19.62 -35.41 -4.27
C PHE A 175 19.40 -35.45 -2.74
N GLY A 176 18.43 -36.24 -2.26
CA GLY A 176 18.06 -36.32 -0.85
C GLY A 176 19.16 -36.84 0.10
N GLU A 177 20.05 -37.72 -0.38
CA GLU A 177 21.07 -38.36 0.47
C GLU A 177 22.33 -37.48 0.72
N ARG A 178 22.54 -36.42 -0.08
CA ARG A 178 23.71 -35.51 0.07
C ARG A 178 23.41 -34.28 0.96
N PHE A 179 22.22 -34.21 1.55
CA PHE A 179 21.73 -33.09 2.34
C PHE A 179 22.36 -33.05 3.75
N ALA A 180 22.55 -34.22 4.39
CA ALA A 180 23.00 -34.30 5.78
C ALA A 180 24.48 -33.91 6.01
N ALA A 181 25.29 -33.81 4.96
CA ALA A 181 26.73 -33.53 5.05
C ALA A 181 27.13 -32.11 4.60
N ALA A 182 26.18 -31.30 4.15
CA ALA A 182 26.46 -29.95 3.64
C ALA A 182 26.59 -28.92 4.77
N ARG A 183 27.50 -27.95 4.61
CA ARG A 183 27.58 -26.74 5.45
C ARG A 183 26.81 -25.61 4.78
N SER A 184 26.02 -24.86 5.56
CA SER A 184 25.19 -23.77 5.07
C SER A 184 25.88 -22.40 5.25
N PRO A 185 25.73 -21.46 4.31
CA PRO A 185 26.12 -20.07 4.49
C PRO A 185 25.05 -19.23 5.20
N LEU A 186 23.88 -19.80 5.49
CA LEU A 186 22.83 -19.14 6.27
C LEU A 186 23.22 -19.08 7.75
N PRO A 187 22.73 -18.07 8.50
CA PRO A 187 22.99 -18.01 9.93
C PRO A 187 22.32 -19.17 10.68
N ASP A 188 22.82 -19.47 11.88
CA ASP A 188 22.29 -20.54 12.74
C ASP A 188 20.89 -20.21 13.28
N ALA A 189 20.62 -18.92 13.50
CA ALA A 189 19.32 -18.39 13.91
C ALA A 189 18.90 -17.26 12.97
N PRO A 190 17.59 -17.10 12.70
CA PRO A 190 17.11 -16.00 11.89
C PRO A 190 17.21 -14.69 12.68
N ASP A 191 17.42 -13.58 11.99
CA ASP A 191 17.54 -12.25 12.59
C ASP A 191 16.16 -11.67 12.89
N THR A 192 15.65 -11.98 14.09
CA THR A 192 14.37 -11.47 14.56
C THR A 192 14.41 -9.97 14.86
N GLU A 193 15.57 -9.43 15.23
CA GLU A 193 15.70 -8.00 15.57
C GLU A 193 15.58 -7.14 14.30
N ALA A 194 16.21 -7.55 13.21
CA ALA A 194 16.06 -6.86 11.92
C ALA A 194 14.61 -6.92 11.42
N ALA A 195 13.91 -8.05 11.63
CA ALA A 195 12.49 -8.16 11.30
C ALA A 195 11.63 -7.19 12.14
N GLU A 196 11.87 -7.10 13.45
CA GLU A 196 11.17 -6.16 14.34
C GLU A 196 11.47 -4.70 13.98
N ALA A 197 12.74 -4.36 13.67
CA ALA A 197 13.12 -3.02 13.25
C ALA A 197 12.43 -2.61 11.94
N TRP A 198 12.32 -3.54 10.98
CA TRP A 198 11.54 -3.32 9.76
C TRP A 198 10.06 -3.11 10.08
N LEU A 199 9.48 -3.91 10.98
CA LEU A 199 8.09 -3.74 11.41
C LEU A 199 7.86 -2.38 12.06
N HIS A 200 8.75 -1.91 12.93
CA HIS A 200 8.65 -0.58 13.51
C HIS A 200 8.63 0.52 12.44
N THR A 201 9.46 0.39 11.40
CA THR A 201 9.49 1.33 10.28
C THR A 201 8.17 1.31 9.50
N VAL A 202 7.62 0.12 9.23
CA VAL A 202 6.29 -0.04 8.63
C VAL A 202 5.22 0.59 9.53
N ARG A 203 5.27 0.37 10.85
CA ARG A 203 4.28 0.92 11.77
C ARG A 203 4.34 2.45 11.84
N ALA A 204 5.52 3.03 11.85
CA ALA A 204 5.69 4.49 11.81
C ALA A 204 5.12 5.07 10.51
N ALA A 205 5.42 4.47 9.36
CA ALA A 205 4.94 4.93 8.05
C ALA A 205 3.42 4.83 7.87
N HIS A 206 2.77 3.90 8.57
CA HIS A 206 1.33 3.63 8.46
C HIS A 206 0.53 4.04 9.71
N TYR A 207 1.10 4.87 10.58
CA TYR A 207 0.38 5.48 11.69
C TYR A 207 -0.26 6.80 11.25
N ALA A 208 -1.57 6.78 11.07
CA ALA A 208 -2.41 7.96 11.09
C ALA A 208 -3.34 7.85 12.31
N PRO A 209 -3.23 8.74 13.31
CA PRO A 209 -4.18 8.75 14.41
C PRO A 209 -5.59 8.98 13.82
N PRO A 210 -6.60 8.20 14.24
CA PRO A 210 -7.97 8.55 13.86
C PRO A 210 -8.26 9.97 14.38
N PRO A 211 -8.96 10.80 13.60
CA PRO A 211 -9.37 12.11 14.10
C PRO A 211 -10.15 11.90 15.40
N PRO A 212 -9.88 12.68 16.46
CA PRO A 212 -10.64 12.55 17.69
C PRO A 212 -12.14 12.69 17.41
N PRO A 213 -13.01 11.95 18.12
CA PRO A 213 -14.46 12.14 17.98
C PRO A 213 -14.81 13.62 18.21
N GLY A 214 -15.41 14.27 17.20
CA GLY A 214 -15.71 15.70 17.24
C GLY A 214 -14.56 16.63 16.83
N ALA A 215 -13.49 16.12 16.22
CA ALA A 215 -12.44 16.95 15.63
C ALA A 215 -13.02 17.85 14.54
N ALA A 216 -12.99 19.15 14.78
CA ALA A 216 -13.50 20.15 13.86
C ALA A 216 -12.71 20.13 12.53
N PRO A 217 -13.37 20.06 11.36
CA PRO A 217 -12.68 20.04 10.09
C PRO A 217 -12.02 21.39 9.79
N TRP A 218 -10.92 21.37 9.05
CA TRP A 218 -10.32 22.56 8.47
C TRP A 218 -10.75 22.72 7.02
N LEU A 219 -11.19 23.93 6.68
CA LEU A 219 -11.57 24.28 5.31
C LEU A 219 -10.33 24.75 4.56
N VAL A 220 -10.11 24.21 3.36
CA VAL A 220 -8.93 24.53 2.56
C VAL A 220 -9.37 24.93 1.16
N ASP A 221 -9.07 26.17 0.79
CA ASP A 221 -9.22 26.65 -0.57
C ASP A 221 -8.14 26.08 -1.52
N LEU A 222 -8.42 26.11 -2.83
CA LEU A 222 -7.51 25.66 -3.87
C LEU A 222 -6.75 26.81 -4.56
N ASP A 223 -7.42 27.59 -5.41
CA ASP A 223 -6.77 28.52 -6.33
C ASP A 223 -6.21 29.73 -5.58
N GLY A 224 -4.89 29.92 -5.64
CA GLY A 224 -4.18 30.95 -4.87
C GLY A 224 -3.81 30.52 -3.45
N THR A 225 -4.45 29.46 -2.94
CA THR A 225 -4.14 28.86 -1.64
C THR A 225 -3.18 27.67 -1.76
N VAL A 226 -3.64 26.45 -2.10
CA VAL A 226 -2.75 25.29 -2.29
C VAL A 226 -2.26 25.15 -3.73
N ALA A 227 -2.99 25.70 -4.70
CA ALA A 227 -2.70 25.61 -6.12
C ALA A 227 -2.42 27.01 -6.70
N LEU A 228 -1.21 27.23 -7.19
CA LEU A 228 -0.77 28.48 -7.78
C LEU A 228 -0.86 28.39 -9.30
N ARG A 229 -1.43 29.40 -9.93
CA ARG A 229 -1.33 29.55 -11.39
C ARG A 229 0.13 29.85 -11.73
N ASP A 230 0.70 29.18 -12.73
CA ASP A 230 2.06 29.46 -13.19
C ASP A 230 2.12 30.86 -13.84
N GLN A 231 2.63 31.83 -13.08
CA GLN A 231 2.81 33.21 -13.52
C GLN A 231 4.11 33.44 -14.31
N GLY A 232 4.98 32.42 -14.39
CA GLY A 232 6.26 32.48 -15.12
C GLY A 232 6.15 32.11 -16.60
N MET A 233 4.98 31.64 -17.05
CA MET A 233 4.71 31.29 -18.45
C MET A 233 4.38 32.53 -19.30
N GLU A 234 4.76 32.53 -20.58
CA GLU A 234 4.41 33.60 -21.55
C GLU A 234 2.90 33.88 -21.62
N ARG A 235 2.07 32.88 -21.26
CA ARG A 235 0.62 33.01 -21.10
C ARG A 235 0.16 32.26 -19.85
N PRO A 236 0.00 32.93 -18.71
CA PRO A 236 -0.55 32.29 -17.51
C PRO A 236 -1.99 31.83 -17.77
N ARG A 237 -2.37 30.71 -17.15
CA ARG A 237 -3.74 30.19 -17.20
C ARG A 237 -4.72 31.26 -16.73
N SER A 238 -5.80 31.47 -17.49
CA SER A 238 -6.91 32.31 -17.04
C SER A 238 -7.55 31.71 -15.78
N PRO A 239 -7.90 32.53 -14.76
CA PRO A 239 -8.62 32.05 -13.57
C PRO A 239 -9.89 31.25 -13.92
N TYR A 240 -10.52 31.58 -15.05
CA TYR A 240 -11.76 30.96 -15.52
C TYR A 240 -11.55 29.76 -16.44
N ASP A 241 -10.31 29.47 -16.86
CA ASP A 241 -10.01 28.31 -17.69
C ASP A 241 -9.88 27.05 -16.82
N MET A 242 -10.98 26.30 -16.77
CA MET A 242 -11.10 25.08 -15.98
C MET A 242 -10.43 23.87 -16.63
N THR A 243 -10.02 23.94 -17.90
CA THR A 243 -9.46 22.79 -18.63
C THR A 243 -8.01 22.50 -18.25
N LEU A 244 -7.31 23.50 -17.73
CA LEU A 244 -5.88 23.44 -17.40
C LEU A 244 -5.60 23.43 -15.89
N VAL A 245 -6.61 23.24 -15.03
CA VAL A 245 -6.39 23.24 -13.56
C VAL A 245 -5.47 22.12 -13.07
N GLY A 246 -5.28 21.07 -13.87
CA GLY A 246 -4.34 19.99 -13.58
C GLY A 246 -2.87 20.39 -13.74
N THR A 247 -2.59 21.55 -14.33
CA THR A 247 -1.22 22.06 -14.54
C THR A 247 -0.82 23.12 -13.52
N ASP A 248 -1.67 23.45 -12.54
CA ASP A 248 -1.35 24.43 -11.51
C ASP A 248 -0.14 23.97 -10.67
N LEU A 249 0.72 24.92 -10.29
CA LEU A 249 1.90 24.66 -9.47
C LEU A 249 1.51 24.48 -7.99
N PRO A 250 2.16 23.56 -7.25
CA PRO A 250 1.85 23.36 -5.84
C PRO A 250 2.40 24.49 -4.95
N ASN A 251 1.56 25.12 -4.13
CA ASN A 251 1.99 26.00 -3.05
C ASN A 251 2.58 25.15 -1.90
N ARG A 252 3.84 24.74 -2.04
CA ARG A 252 4.48 23.77 -1.15
C ARG A 252 4.43 24.16 0.34
N PRO A 253 4.67 25.42 0.75
CA PRO A 253 4.52 25.83 2.16
C PRO A 253 3.11 25.61 2.71
N VAL A 254 2.07 26.00 1.98
CA VAL A 254 0.68 25.83 2.43
C VAL A 254 0.29 24.35 2.45
N ILE A 255 0.71 23.58 1.46
CA ILE A 255 0.51 22.12 1.44
C ILE A 255 1.16 21.45 2.66
N ALA A 256 2.33 21.92 3.10
CA ALA A 256 2.96 21.42 4.32
C ALA A 256 2.10 21.69 5.57
N VAL A 257 1.45 22.85 5.66
CA VAL A 257 0.49 23.17 6.74
C VAL A 257 -0.73 22.23 6.69
N VAL A 258 -1.32 22.02 5.51
CA VAL A 258 -2.46 21.10 5.32
C VAL A 258 -2.10 19.68 5.76
N ARG A 259 -0.91 19.20 5.38
CA ARG A 259 -0.40 17.89 5.82
C ARG A 259 -0.19 17.83 7.33
N ALA A 260 0.33 18.89 7.94
CA ALA A 260 0.54 18.94 9.39
C ALA A 260 -0.80 18.89 10.16
N LEU A 261 -1.81 19.64 9.71
CA LEU A 261 -3.16 19.60 10.29
C LEU A 261 -3.79 18.21 10.18
N ALA A 262 -3.69 17.59 9.00
CA ALA A 262 -4.20 16.23 8.81
C ALA A 262 -3.47 15.21 9.70
N ALA A 263 -2.15 15.31 9.80
CA ALA A 263 -1.33 14.45 10.64
C ALA A 263 -1.64 14.62 12.15
N SER A 264 -2.06 15.81 12.57
CA SER A 264 -2.50 16.07 13.95
C SER A 264 -3.96 15.68 14.22
N GLY A 265 -4.64 15.05 13.25
CA GLY A 265 -6.00 14.54 13.42
C GLY A 265 -7.11 15.54 13.08
N HIS A 266 -6.80 16.65 12.41
CA HIS A 266 -7.83 17.56 11.88
C HIS A 266 -8.26 17.11 10.48
N PRO A 267 -9.54 16.73 10.27
CA PRO A 267 -10.03 16.39 8.94
C PRO A 267 -9.99 17.59 8.00
N ILE A 268 -9.74 17.35 6.71
CA ILE A 268 -9.68 18.43 5.71
C ILE A 268 -10.95 18.41 4.85
N VAL A 269 -11.57 19.56 4.62
CA VAL A 269 -12.60 19.75 3.60
C VAL A 269 -12.09 20.76 2.58
N TYR A 270 -12.03 20.37 1.32
CA TYR A 270 -11.63 21.27 0.25
C TYR A 270 -12.84 22.05 -0.28
N LEU A 271 -12.73 23.36 -0.39
CA LEU A 271 -13.74 24.23 -1.01
C LEU A 271 -13.12 25.01 -2.16
N SER A 272 -13.67 24.86 -3.36
CA SER A 272 -13.13 25.52 -4.55
C SER A 272 -14.17 26.33 -5.30
N GLY A 273 -13.76 27.49 -5.81
CA GLY A 273 -14.51 28.26 -6.79
C GLY A 273 -14.53 27.62 -8.19
N ARG A 274 -13.73 26.58 -8.44
CA ARG A 274 -13.75 25.80 -9.70
C ARG A 274 -15.11 25.15 -9.93
N GLY A 275 -15.54 25.12 -11.19
CA GLY A 275 -16.77 24.44 -11.60
C GLY A 275 -16.69 22.92 -11.47
N GLU A 276 -17.83 22.26 -11.26
CA GLU A 276 -17.96 20.79 -11.15
C GLU A 276 -17.33 20.03 -12.33
N ARG A 277 -17.34 20.57 -13.54
CA ARG A 277 -16.62 20.00 -14.70
C ARG A 277 -15.14 19.72 -14.44
N ALA A 278 -14.50 20.49 -13.56
CA ALA A 278 -13.08 20.34 -13.24
C ALA A 278 -12.79 19.31 -12.13
N ARG A 279 -13.82 18.64 -11.58
CA ARG A 279 -13.70 17.75 -10.42
C ARG A 279 -12.68 16.65 -10.62
N ALA A 280 -12.74 15.93 -11.74
CA ALA A 280 -11.83 14.80 -11.98
C ALA A 280 -10.36 15.26 -12.00
N ALA A 281 -10.05 16.32 -12.75
CA ALA A 281 -8.71 16.90 -12.81
C ALA A 281 -8.25 17.44 -11.44
N THR A 282 -9.15 18.10 -10.71
CA THR A 282 -8.86 18.66 -9.38
C THR A 282 -8.58 17.57 -8.35
N SER A 283 -9.39 16.51 -8.31
CA SER A 283 -9.17 15.36 -7.43
C SER A 283 -7.84 14.67 -7.72
N ALA A 284 -7.51 14.47 -9.00
CA ALA A 284 -6.24 13.89 -9.41
C ALA A 284 -5.06 14.77 -8.97
N TRP A 285 -5.18 16.09 -9.12
CA TRP A 285 -4.17 17.06 -8.68
C TRP A 285 -3.96 17.03 -7.16
N ILE A 286 -5.03 17.01 -6.36
CA ILE A 286 -4.96 16.89 -4.88
C ILE A 286 -4.25 15.60 -4.48
N ALA A 287 -4.64 14.47 -5.08
CA ALA A 287 -4.05 13.17 -4.78
C ALA A 287 -2.54 13.15 -5.10
N HIS A 288 -2.15 13.72 -6.24
CA HIS A 288 -0.76 13.74 -6.68
C HIS A 288 0.12 14.70 -5.85
N HIS A 289 -0.33 15.93 -5.61
CA HIS A 289 0.51 16.97 -5.01
C HIS A 289 0.37 17.11 -3.49
N ILE A 290 -0.85 16.91 -2.94
CA ILE A 290 -1.11 17.07 -1.51
C ILE A 290 -1.01 15.72 -0.80
N GLY A 291 -1.60 14.65 -1.36
CA GLY A 291 -1.56 13.32 -0.75
C GLY A 291 -2.36 13.21 0.55
N VAL A 292 -3.26 14.16 0.82
CA VAL A 292 -4.21 14.13 1.94
C VAL A 292 -5.62 13.99 1.37
N PRO A 293 -6.28 12.83 1.52
CA PRO A 293 -7.66 12.67 1.11
C PRO A 293 -8.54 13.51 2.03
N GLY A 294 -9.22 14.52 1.47
CA GLY A 294 -10.20 15.31 2.22
C GLY A 294 -11.46 14.49 2.51
N LEU A 295 -12.22 14.88 3.54
CA LEU A 295 -13.56 14.35 3.80
C LEU A 295 -14.49 14.62 2.62
N ASP A 296 -14.38 15.83 2.05
CA ASP A 296 -15.15 16.29 0.91
C ASP A 296 -14.31 17.20 0.01
N LEU A 297 -14.68 17.22 -1.27
CA LEU A 297 -14.30 18.26 -2.23
C LEU A 297 -15.58 18.94 -2.70
N LEU A 298 -15.85 20.14 -2.18
CA LEU A 298 -17.01 20.94 -2.55
C LEU A 298 -16.61 21.97 -3.59
N MET A 299 -17.34 21.99 -4.70
CA MET A 299 -17.02 22.80 -5.88
C MET A 299 -18.24 23.63 -6.27
N ARG A 300 -18.00 24.66 -7.09
CA ARG A 300 -19.05 25.51 -7.66
C ARG A 300 -19.88 24.70 -8.65
N ALA A 301 -21.21 24.79 -8.54
CA ALA A 301 -22.10 24.19 -9.53
C ALA A 301 -21.88 24.82 -10.91
N ASP A 302 -21.91 24.01 -11.97
CA ASP A 302 -21.80 24.52 -13.34
C ASP A 302 -22.92 25.53 -13.65
N GLY A 303 -22.55 26.66 -14.25
CA GLY A 303 -23.49 27.75 -14.58
C GLY A 303 -23.81 28.70 -13.42
N ASP A 304 -23.29 28.44 -12.21
CA ASP A 304 -23.37 29.40 -11.12
C ASP A 304 -22.25 30.45 -11.24
N HIS A 305 -22.63 31.69 -11.49
CA HIS A 305 -21.71 32.83 -11.67
C HIS A 305 -21.68 33.78 -10.47
N ARG A 306 -22.30 33.41 -9.35
CA ARG A 306 -22.29 34.25 -8.14
C ARG A 306 -20.86 34.40 -7.57
N PRO A 307 -20.58 35.46 -6.80
CA PRO A 307 -19.29 35.64 -6.13
C PRO A 307 -18.88 34.43 -5.26
N ASP A 308 -17.57 34.19 -5.14
CA ASP A 308 -17.02 33.04 -4.40
C ASP A 308 -17.43 33.05 -2.93
N GLU A 309 -17.46 34.22 -2.30
CA GLU A 309 -17.84 34.38 -0.90
C GLU A 309 -19.29 33.93 -0.63
N ILE A 310 -20.19 34.10 -1.61
CA ILE A 310 -21.58 33.65 -1.50
C ILE A 310 -21.63 32.12 -1.60
N ILE A 311 -20.96 31.56 -2.61
CA ILE A 311 -20.99 30.11 -2.88
C ILE A 311 -20.30 29.33 -1.77
N LYS A 312 -19.11 29.77 -1.35
CA LYS A 312 -18.37 29.12 -0.27
C LYS A 312 -19.13 29.19 1.05
N SER A 313 -19.73 30.33 1.39
CA SER A 313 -20.60 30.45 2.58
C SER A 313 -21.79 29.48 2.50
N GLU A 314 -22.45 29.39 1.35
CA GLU A 314 -23.59 28.50 1.15
C GLU A 314 -23.18 27.02 1.26
N LEU A 315 -22.08 26.62 0.63
CA LEU A 315 -21.54 25.26 0.72
C LEU A 315 -21.16 24.91 2.17
N TYR A 316 -20.53 25.82 2.91
CA TYR A 316 -20.22 25.60 4.31
C TYR A 316 -21.48 25.38 5.15
N GLN A 317 -22.44 26.31 5.09
CA GLN A 317 -23.65 26.25 5.91
C GLN A 317 -24.55 25.06 5.57
N ARG A 318 -24.63 24.68 4.29
CA ARG A 318 -25.57 23.63 3.83
C ARG A 318 -24.96 22.23 3.78
N ARG A 319 -23.63 22.12 3.65
CA ARG A 319 -22.97 20.82 3.43
C ARG A 319 -21.99 20.49 4.53
N VAL A 320 -21.10 21.42 4.88
CA VAL A 320 -20.06 21.13 5.87
C VAL A 320 -20.61 21.12 7.28
N LEU A 321 -21.26 22.21 7.69
CA LEU A 321 -21.76 22.39 9.06
C LEU A 321 -22.72 21.27 9.50
N PRO A 322 -23.69 20.82 8.67
CA PRO A 322 -24.60 19.74 9.06
C PRO A 322 -23.94 18.35 9.05
N ALA A 323 -22.94 18.12 8.20
CA ALA A 323 -22.30 16.80 8.05
C ALA A 323 -21.15 16.59 9.04
N HIS A 324 -20.36 17.64 9.29
CA HIS A 324 -19.07 17.56 9.97
C HIS A 324 -18.95 18.49 11.19
N GLY A 325 -19.96 19.32 11.45
CA GLY A 325 -19.92 20.32 12.53
C GLY A 325 -19.16 21.60 12.15
N PRO A 326 -18.97 22.53 13.11
CA PRO A 326 -18.31 23.80 12.85
C PRO A 326 -16.84 23.60 12.48
N ALA A 327 -16.33 24.41 11.57
CA ALA A 327 -14.93 24.35 11.16
C ALA A 327 -13.99 24.79 12.30
N GLY A 328 -12.86 24.10 12.45
CA GLY A 328 -11.80 24.45 13.40
C GLY A 328 -10.93 25.61 12.93
N GLY A 329 -10.93 25.86 11.62
CA GLY A 329 -10.21 26.94 10.97
C GLY A 329 -10.36 26.88 9.45
N VAL A 330 -9.92 27.93 8.77
CA VAL A 330 -9.97 28.06 7.31
C VAL A 330 -8.61 28.51 6.78
N ILE A 331 -8.19 27.97 5.65
CA ILE A 331 -7.07 28.48 4.85
C ILE A 331 -7.64 28.94 3.51
N ASP A 332 -7.55 30.23 3.23
CA ASP A 332 -8.03 30.89 2.01
C ASP A 332 -7.07 32.03 1.66
N ASP A 333 -7.10 32.55 0.44
CA ASP A 333 -6.20 33.63 -0.01
C ASP A 333 -6.95 34.95 -0.25
N ARG A 334 -8.14 34.88 -0.85
CA ARG A 334 -8.88 36.02 -1.40
C ARG A 334 -9.55 36.90 -0.34
N ASP A 335 -9.31 38.21 -0.36
CA ASP A 335 -9.72 39.14 0.70
C ASP A 335 -11.24 39.11 0.99
N LYS A 336 -12.07 39.09 -0.05
CA LYS A 336 -13.54 39.05 0.10
C LYS A 336 -14.02 37.76 0.76
N VAL A 337 -13.38 36.63 0.43
CA VAL A 337 -13.72 35.32 0.98
C VAL A 337 -13.22 35.21 2.42
N VAL A 338 -12.01 35.67 2.68
CA VAL A 338 -11.43 35.76 4.03
C VAL A 338 -12.30 36.64 4.94
N ALA A 339 -12.75 37.81 4.47
CA ALA A 339 -13.64 38.69 5.22
C ALA A 339 -14.97 37.99 5.54
N MET A 340 -15.55 37.26 4.58
CA MET A 340 -16.77 36.48 4.78
C MET A 340 -16.57 35.40 5.86
N TRP A 341 -15.49 34.63 5.81
CA TRP A 341 -15.21 33.60 6.82
C TRP A 341 -15.05 34.18 8.22
N ARG A 342 -14.33 35.31 8.34
CA ARG A 342 -14.18 36.04 9.60
C ARG A 342 -15.54 36.55 10.11
N ALA A 343 -16.43 37.02 9.24
CA ALA A 343 -17.77 37.46 9.60
C ALA A 343 -18.67 36.31 10.10
N LEU A 344 -18.41 35.07 9.66
CA LEU A 344 -19.05 33.86 10.20
C LEU A 344 -18.44 33.38 11.52
N GLY A 345 -17.47 34.11 12.09
CA GLY A 345 -16.81 33.78 13.35
C GLY A 345 -15.70 32.72 13.23
N LEU A 346 -15.25 32.40 12.00
CA LEU A 346 -14.20 31.42 11.78
C LEU A 346 -12.82 32.07 11.83
N THR A 347 -11.85 31.33 12.38
CA THR A 347 -10.43 31.71 12.31
C THR A 347 -9.90 31.40 10.91
N VAL A 348 -9.26 32.39 10.28
CA VAL A 348 -8.74 32.27 8.91
C VAL A 348 -7.24 32.52 8.87
N LEU A 349 -6.49 31.56 8.35
CA LEU A 349 -5.11 31.70 7.96
C LEU A 349 -5.07 32.15 6.49
N GLN A 350 -4.81 33.43 6.28
CA GLN A 350 -4.75 33.99 4.93
C GLN A 350 -3.40 33.66 4.27
N ALA A 351 -3.43 32.90 3.18
CA ALA A 351 -2.23 32.27 2.61
C ALA A 351 -1.36 33.22 1.77
N ALA A 352 -1.95 34.27 1.20
CA ALA A 352 -1.29 35.24 0.34
C ALA A 352 -2.09 36.56 0.33
N ASP A 353 -1.51 37.62 -0.25
CA ASP A 353 -2.23 38.86 -0.54
C ASP A 353 -3.39 38.58 -1.51
N GLY A 354 -4.59 39.07 -1.18
CA GLY A 354 -5.85 38.60 -1.77
C GLY A 354 -6.66 39.62 -2.54
N ASP A 355 -6.06 40.74 -2.98
CA ASP A 355 -6.75 41.86 -3.64
C ASP A 355 -7.09 41.56 -5.12
N PHE A 356 -8.06 40.65 -5.34
CA PHE A 356 -8.60 40.31 -6.66
C PHE A 356 -10.01 39.72 -6.62
#